data_AF-A0A6L6WZI9-F1
#
_entry.id   AF-A0A6L6WZI9-F1
#
_cell.length_a   1.000
_cell.length_b   1.000
_cell.length_c   1.000
_cell.angle_alpha   90.00
_cell.angle_beta   90.00
_cell.angle_gamma   90.00
#
_symmetry.space_group_name_H-M   'P 1'
#
loop_
_entity.id
_entity.type
_entity.pdbx_description
1 polymer ?
#
loop_
_entity_poly.entity_id
_entity_poly.type
_entity_poly.pdbx_seq_one_letter_code
_entity_poly.pdbx_strand_id
1 'polypeptide(L)' 'MRLANVTGVGTGRDEHSGADVIVVFVTRRVSRDRLRDEDVIPDVLDGVPVRVLAIGDVGAQGDA' A
#
# COMPACT_ATOMS: atom_id res chain seq x y z
N MET A 1 14.31 -3.70 -2.51
CA MET A 1 14.06 -3.53 -1.06
C MET A 1 12.61 -3.90 -0.79
N ARG A 2 12.33 -4.72 0.22
CA ARG A 2 10.96 -5.17 0.56
C ARG A 2 10.54 -4.46 1.84
N LEU A 3 9.56 -3.56 1.75
CA LEU A 3 8.94 -2.94 2.93
C LEU A 3 8.26 -4.03 3.75
N ALA A 4 8.49 -4.06 5.07
CA ALA A 4 8.17 -5.22 5.89
C ALA A 4 6.69 -5.63 5.87
N ASN A 5 5.77 -4.68 5.64
CA ASN A 5 4.33 -4.90 5.67
C ASN A 5 3.65 -4.84 4.29
N VAL A 6 4.37 -4.54 3.21
CA VAL A 6 3.78 -4.37 1.87
C VAL A 6 3.61 -5.73 1.20
N THR A 7 2.38 -6.03 0.80
CA THR A 7 2.00 -7.25 0.08
C THR A 7 1.93 -7.03 -1.44
N GLY A 8 1.67 -5.80 -1.89
CA GLY A 8 1.61 -5.47 -3.30
C GLY A 8 1.47 -3.97 -3.55
N VAL A 9 1.70 -3.56 -4.80
CA VAL A 9 1.49 -2.20 -5.28
C VAL A 9 0.74 -2.26 -6.59
N GLY A 10 -0.27 -1.41 -6.74
CA GLY A 10 -1.04 -1.25 -7.97
C GLY A 10 -1.27 0.22 -8.28
N THR A 11 -1.83 0.47 -9.46
CA THR A 11 -2.28 1.80 -9.89
C THR A 11 -3.78 1.77 -10.12
N GLY A 12 -4.46 2.84 -9.78
CA GLY A 12 -5.89 3.00 -10.00
C GLY A 12 -6.25 4.43 -10.36
N ARG A 13 -7.55 4.69 -10.41
CA ARG A 13 -8.11 6.02 -10.60
C ARG A 13 -9.06 6.33 -9.46
N ASP A 14 -8.90 7.48 -8.83
CA ASP A 14 -9.82 7.94 -7.80
C ASP A 14 -11.19 8.23 -8.41
N GLU A 15 -12.24 7.62 -7.88
CA GLU A 15 -13.59 7.72 -8.45
C GLU A 15 -14.21 9.12 -8.30
N HIS A 16 -13.73 9.92 -7.34
CA HIS A 16 -14.28 11.23 -7.07
C HIS A 16 -13.58 12.33 -7.90
N SER A 17 -12.25 12.30 -7.92
CA SER A 17 -11.43 13.30 -8.62
C SER A 17 -11.02 12.90 -10.03
N GLY A 18 -11.10 11.61 -10.38
CA GLY A 18 -10.60 11.08 -11.65
C GLY A 18 -9.08 11.06 -11.77
N ALA A 19 -8.35 11.41 -10.70
CA ALA A 19 -6.90 11.44 -10.67
C ALA A 19 -6.30 10.03 -10.60
N ASP A 20 -5.13 9.83 -11.19
CA ASP A 20 -4.39 8.59 -11.01
C ASP A 20 -3.93 8.47 -9.55
N VAL A 21 -3.97 7.27 -9.01
CA VAL A 21 -3.59 6.97 -7.63
C VAL A 21 -2.72 5.72 -7.58
N ILE A 22 -1.74 5.70 -6.68
CA ILE A 22 -0.96 4.51 -6.38
C ILE A 22 -1.61 3.84 -5.17
N VAL A 23 -1.94 2.56 -5.30
CA VAL A 23 -2.56 1.78 -4.22
C VAL A 23 -1.53 0.82 -3.66
N VAL A 24 -1.19 0.99 -2.39
CA VAL A 24 -0.28 0.09 -1.67
C VAL A 24 -1.08 -0.83 -0.78
N PHE A 25 -0.94 -2.13 -1.01
CA PHE A 25 -1.55 -3.16 -0.20
C PHE A 25 -0.60 -3.58 0.92
N VAL A 26 -1.14 -3.64 2.14
CA VAL A 26 -0.40 -4.07 3.33
C VAL A 26 -1.16 -5.15 4.08
N THR A 27 -0.44 -5.99 4.82
CA THR A 27 -1.07 -6.98 5.71
C THR A 27 -1.81 -6.32 6.87
N ARG A 28 -1.22 -5.26 7.45
CA ARG A 28 -1.80 -4.52 8.59
C ARG A 28 -1.41 -3.05 8.56
N ARG A 29 -2.24 -2.19 9.14
CA ARG A 29 -1.87 -0.81 9.45
C ARG A 29 -1.03 -0.76 10.72
N VAL A 30 0.05 -0.01 10.68
CA VAL A 30 0.92 0.27 11.82
C VAL A 30 0.95 1.78 11.99
N SER A 31 0.86 2.28 13.24
CA SER A 31 1.00 3.72 13.48
C SER A 31 2.37 4.19 13.01
N ARG A 32 2.43 5.40 12.45
CA ARG A 32 3.68 5.97 11.93
C ARG A 32 4.76 6.06 13.01
N ASP A 33 4.38 6.33 14.26
CA ASP A 33 5.31 6.41 15.40
C ASP A 33 5.93 5.06 15.79
N ARG A 34 5.39 3.96 15.25
CA ARG A 34 5.89 2.60 15.46
C ARG A 34 6.53 2.01 14.21
N LEU A 35 6.55 2.76 13.11
CA LEU A 35 7.28 2.40 11.90
C LEU A 35 8.68 2.97 11.99
N ARG A 36 9.64 2.22 11.46
CA ARG A 36 10.95 2.79 11.16
C ARG A 36 10.78 3.72 9.97
N ASP A 37 11.60 4.76 9.87
CA ASP A 37 11.49 5.76 8.80
C ASP A 37 11.57 5.11 7.42
N GLU A 38 12.36 4.05 7.25
CA GLU A 38 12.46 3.29 6.00
C GLU A 38 11.20 2.48 5.64
N ASP A 39 10.32 2.20 6.61
CA ASP A 39 9.08 1.44 6.41
C ASP A 39 7.86 2.36 6.19
N VAL A 40 8.03 3.69 6.27
CA VAL A 40 6.97 4.66 6.05
C VAL A 40 6.69 4.78 4.55
N ILE A 41 5.45 4.47 4.17
CA ILE A 41 4.95 4.72 2.81
C ILE A 41 4.67 6.23 2.68
N PRO A 42 5.23 6.91 1.67
CA PRO A 42 4.97 8.33 1.47
C PRO A 42 3.52 8.56 1.02
N ASP A 43 2.95 9.72 1.38
CA ASP A 43 1.59 10.10 0.97
C ASP A 43 1.49 10.45 -0.52
N VAL A 44 2.62 10.79 -1.15
CA VAL A 44 2.74 11.15 -2.57
C VAL A 44 4.04 10.55 -3.12
N LEU A 45 3.97 9.93 -4.30
CA LEU A 45 5.12 9.42 -5.04
C LEU A 45 5.08 9.96 -6.47
N ASP A 46 6.13 10.66 -6.89
CA ASP A 46 6.23 11.31 -8.21
C ASP A 46 5.03 12.21 -8.57
N GLY A 47 4.48 12.89 -7.57
CA GLY A 47 3.29 13.74 -7.72
C GLY A 47 1.96 12.98 -7.75
N VAL A 48 1.99 11.65 -7.67
CA VAL A 48 0.80 10.80 -7.62
C VAL A 48 0.46 10.47 -6.17
N PRO A 49 -0.78 10.73 -5.71
CA PRO A 49 -1.19 10.40 -4.35
C PRO A 49 -1.17 8.89 -4.11
N VAL A 50 -0.71 8.49 -2.93
CA VAL A 50 -0.61 7.10 -2.50
C VAL A 50 -1.71 6.77 -1.51
N ARG A 51 -2.41 5.66 -1.74
CA ARG A 51 -3.48 5.15 -0.88
C ARG A 51 -3.09 3.80 -0.29
N VAL A 52 -3.07 3.72 1.04
CA VAL A 52 -2.73 2.49 1.76
C VAL A 52 -3.98 1.71 2.15
N LEU A 53 -4.12 0.51 1.61
CA LEU A 53 -5.22 -0.41 1.89
C LEU A 53 -4.70 -1.64 2.65
N ALA A 54 -5.31 -1.92 3.80
CA ALA A 54 -5.01 -3.12 4.58
C ALA A 54 -5.94 -4.24 4.12
N ILE A 55 -5.35 -5.32 3.61
CA ILE A 55 -6.10 -6.47 3.06
C ILE A 55 -5.94 -7.75 3.89
N GLY A 56 -5.15 -7.71 4.96
CA GLY A 56 -4.83 -8.91 5.75
C GLY A 56 -3.78 -9.79 5.08
N ASP A 57 -3.65 -11.02 5.58
CA ASP A 57 -2.73 -12.00 5.01
C ASP A 57 -3.26 -12.50 3.65
N VAL A 58 -2.45 -12.30 2.60
CA VAL A 58 -2.74 -12.82 1.26
C VAL A 58 -2.09 -14.19 1.13
N GLY A 59 -2.91 -15.24 1.19
CA GLY A 59 -2.51 -16.58 0.77
C GLY A 59 -2.94 -16.83 -0.68
N ALA A 60 -2.02 -17.35 -1.52
CA ALA A 60 -2.44 -17.95 -2.77
C ALA A 60 -3.21 -19.24 -2.43
N GLN A 61 -4.52 -19.27 -2.68
CA GLN A 61 -5.31 -20.48 -2.51
C GLN A 61 -5.18 -21.32 -3.79
N GLY A 62 -4.19 -22.20 -3.81
CA GLY A 62 -3.96 -23.10 -4.94
C GLY A 62 -2.90 -24.14 -4.63
N ASP A 63 -3.34 -25.28 -4.11
CA ASP A 63 -2.98 -26.60 -4.62
C ASP A 63 -3.97 -27.61 -4.03
N ALA A 64 -4.87 -28.10 -4.89
CA ALA A 64 -5.84 -29.15 -4.61
C ALA A 64 -5.40 -30.45 -5.28
#